data_AF-A0A3D4NXM6-F1
#
_entry.id   AF-A0A3D4NXM6-F1
#
_cell.length_a   1.000
_cell.length_b   1.000
_cell.length_c   1.000
_cell.angle_alpha   90.00
_cell.angle_beta   90.00
_cell.angle_gamma   90.00
#
_symmetry.space_group_name_H-M   'P 1'
#
loop_
_entity.id
_entity.type
_entity.pdbx_description
1 polymer ?
#
loop_
_entity_poly.entity_id
_entity_poly.type
_entity_poly.pdbx_seq_one_letter_code
_entity_poly.pdbx_strand_id
1 'polypeptide(L)'
;VVDSINLAVTAETTADEKAQRIRWIQRSAESSENLVYHLVRAIHLAGRCIDCGECERACPLDIPLRFLNKKLEKEAKELFGYEVGFDAALPALVSCFRDEDPQDFIR
;
A
#
# COMPACT_ATOMS: atom_id res chain seq x y z
N VAL A 1 -6.61 -12.98 -12.76
CA VAL A 1 -5.58 -11.94 -12.55
C VAL A 1 -5.83 -10.87 -13.58
N VAL A 2 -6.03 -9.60 -13.18
CA VAL A 2 -6.17 -8.48 -14.12
C VAL A 2 -4.97 -8.49 -15.04
N ASP A 3 -5.23 -8.52 -16.34
CA ASP A 3 -4.17 -8.47 -17.34
C ASP A 3 -3.69 -7.02 -17.50
N SER A 4 -2.76 -6.62 -16.63
CA SER A 4 -2.05 -5.34 -16.70
C SER A 4 -1.01 -5.28 -17.83
N ILE A 5 -0.94 -6.31 -18.71
CA ILE A 5 0.20 -6.62 -19.58
C ILE A 5 0.15 -5.96 -20.96
N ASN A 6 -0.92 -5.31 -21.43
CA ASN A 6 -0.80 -4.43 -22.62
C ASN A 6 -0.15 -3.08 -22.27
N LEU A 7 1.05 -3.22 -21.68
CA LEU A 7 1.96 -2.19 -21.18
C LEU A 7 2.82 -1.61 -22.30
N ALA A 8 3.02 -2.32 -23.42
CA ALA A 8 3.99 -1.93 -24.44
C ALA A 8 3.76 -0.49 -24.90
N VAL A 9 4.52 0.42 -24.32
CA VAL A 9 4.71 1.77 -24.83
C VAL A 9 5.87 1.62 -25.79
N THR A 10 5.55 1.56 -27.07
CA THR A 10 6.55 1.58 -28.12
C THR A 10 6.86 3.03 -28.47
N ALA A 11 7.92 3.26 -29.26
CA ALA A 11 8.22 4.59 -29.78
C ALA A 11 7.05 5.17 -30.60
N GLU A 12 6.23 4.30 -31.20
CA GLU A 12 5.06 4.64 -32.02
C GLU A 12 3.83 5.04 -31.20
N THR A 13 3.76 4.70 -29.90
CA THR A 13 2.56 4.97 -29.09
C THR A 13 2.34 6.47 -28.94
N THR A 14 1.18 6.96 -29.36
CA THR A 14 0.83 8.39 -29.35
C THR A 14 0.58 8.90 -27.93
N ALA A 15 0.56 10.23 -27.77
CA ALA A 15 0.27 10.87 -26.48
C ALA A 15 -1.18 10.60 -26.02
N ASP A 16 -2.15 10.63 -26.95
CA ASP A 16 -3.56 10.40 -26.64
C ASP A 16 -3.83 8.96 -26.23
N GLU A 17 -3.21 7.98 -26.92
CA GLU A 17 -3.27 6.57 -26.51
C GLU A 17 -2.64 6.34 -25.14
N LYS A 18 -1.57 7.07 -24.79
CA LYS A 18 -0.99 7.02 -23.43
C LYS A 18 -1.95 7.62 -22.40
N ALA A 19 -2.65 8.70 -22.75
CA ALA A 19 -3.56 9.40 -21.86
C ALA A 19 -4.86 8.62 -21.60
N GLN A 20 -5.32 7.81 -22.54
CA GLN A 20 -6.57 7.03 -22.41
C GLN A 20 -6.40 5.69 -21.67
N ARG A 21 -5.18 5.31 -21.26
CA ARG A 21 -4.96 4.07 -20.50
C ARG A 21 -5.56 4.12 -19.11
N ILE A 22 -5.98 2.95 -18.63
CA ILE A 22 -6.35 2.74 -17.22
C ILE A 22 -5.12 3.04 -16.36
N ARG A 23 -5.29 3.96 -15.41
CA ARG A 23 -4.25 4.40 -14.48
C ARG A 23 -4.70 4.08 -13.06
N TRP A 24 -3.81 3.46 -12.28
CA TRP A 24 -4.03 3.25 -10.86
C TRP A 24 -3.91 4.55 -10.06
N ILE A 25 -3.02 5.44 -10.49
CA ILE A 25 -2.75 6.76 -9.91
C ILE A 25 -2.36 7.69 -11.07
N GLN A 26 -2.81 8.94 -11.06
CA GLN A 26 -2.39 9.95 -12.02
C GLN A 26 -0.92 10.36 -11.82
N ARG A 27 -0.29 10.88 -12.87
CA ARG A 27 1.07 11.43 -12.78
C ARG A 27 1.10 12.85 -12.22
N SER A 28 -0.03 13.55 -12.32
CA SER A 28 -0.16 14.90 -11.81
C SER A 28 -0.17 14.88 -10.28
N ALA A 29 0.57 15.80 -9.67
CA ALA A 29 0.62 15.97 -8.22
C ALA A 29 -0.65 16.68 -7.70
N GLU A 30 -1.80 16.06 -7.91
CA GLU A 30 -3.09 16.51 -7.40
C GLU A 30 -3.30 15.97 -5.97
N SER A 31 -3.98 16.74 -5.14
CA SER A 31 -4.27 16.39 -3.75
C SER A 31 -5.02 15.06 -3.60
N SER A 32 -6.00 14.80 -4.47
CA SER A 32 -6.75 13.53 -4.50
C SER A 32 -5.86 12.33 -4.83
N GLU A 33 -4.92 12.51 -5.74
CA GLU A 33 -4.03 11.46 -6.23
C GLU A 33 -2.94 11.15 -5.20
N ASN A 34 -2.41 12.18 -4.55
CA ASN A 34 -1.48 12.04 -3.43
C ASN A 34 -2.16 11.30 -2.26
N LEU A 35 -3.41 11.62 -1.95
CA LEU A 35 -4.18 10.93 -0.91
C LEU A 35 -4.33 9.43 -1.23
N VAL A 36 -4.75 9.09 -2.46
CA VAL A 36 -4.88 7.70 -2.91
C VAL A 36 -3.55 6.97 -2.83
N TYR A 37 -2.46 7.59 -3.29
CA TYR A 37 -1.11 7.01 -3.19
C TYR A 37 -0.74 6.69 -1.75
N HIS A 38 -0.90 7.64 -0.83
CA HIS A 38 -0.54 7.45 0.58
C HIS A 38 -1.40 6.38 1.26
N LEU A 39 -2.70 6.34 0.97
CA LEU A 39 -3.61 5.34 1.52
C LEU A 39 -3.28 3.93 1.03
N VAL A 40 -3.11 3.77 -0.28
CA VAL A 40 -2.75 2.47 -0.89
C VAL A 40 -1.41 2.00 -0.33
N ARG A 41 -0.41 2.88 -0.26
CA ARG A 41 0.89 2.56 0.32
C ARG A 41 0.78 2.13 1.77
N ALA A 42 -0.03 2.81 2.58
CA ALA A 42 -0.23 2.45 3.98
C ALA A 42 -0.84 1.05 4.13
N ILE A 43 -1.86 0.71 3.33
CA ILE A 43 -2.48 -0.63 3.33
C ILE A 43 -1.46 -1.70 2.90
N HIS A 44 -0.64 -1.45 1.88
CA HIS A 44 0.40 -2.39 1.45
C HIS A 44 1.47 -2.62 2.53
N LEU A 45 1.68 -1.63 3.40
CA LEU A 45 2.63 -1.72 4.52
C LEU A 45 2.00 -2.28 5.80
N ALA A 46 0.68 -2.42 5.88
CA ALA A 46 -0.01 -3.03 7.01
C ALA A 46 0.50 -4.48 7.20
N GLY A 47 1.15 -4.75 8.33
CA GLY A 47 1.80 -6.04 8.57
C GLY A 47 3.11 -6.27 7.80
N ARG A 48 3.76 -5.22 7.28
CA ARG A 48 5.14 -5.28 6.72
C ARG A 48 6.10 -4.22 7.29
N CYS A 49 5.56 -3.10 7.76
CA CYS A 49 6.35 -2.02 8.34
C CYS A 49 6.92 -2.43 9.71
N ILE A 50 8.25 -2.41 9.86
CA ILE A 50 8.99 -2.73 11.11
C ILE A 50 9.27 -1.52 12.02
N ASP A 51 8.50 -0.44 11.87
CA ASP A 51 8.65 0.83 12.61
C ASP A 51 10.07 1.47 12.58
N CYS A 52 10.84 1.31 11.50
CA CYS A 52 12.21 1.83 11.41
C CYS A 52 12.32 3.37 11.33
N GLY A 53 11.23 4.08 10.99
CA GLY A 53 11.20 5.54 10.92
C GLY A 53 11.81 6.16 9.65
N GLU A 54 12.36 5.36 8.75
CA GLU A 54 13.10 5.84 7.57
C GLU A 54 12.27 6.66 6.60
N CYS A 55 11.00 6.29 6.44
CA CYS A 55 10.08 7.02 5.57
C CYS A 55 9.84 8.45 6.04
N GLU A 56 9.77 8.67 7.35
CA GLU A 56 9.57 9.99 7.94
C GLU A 56 10.87 10.79 7.91
N ARG A 57 11.99 10.20 8.33
CA ARG A 57 13.30 10.88 8.31
C ARG A 57 13.73 11.31 6.91
N ALA A 58 13.44 10.50 5.88
CA ALA A 58 13.80 10.82 4.51
C ALA A 58 12.82 11.79 3.82
N CYS A 59 11.70 12.14 4.45
CA CYS A 59 10.69 13.00 3.83
C CYS A 59 11.17 14.46 3.78
N PRO A 60 11.29 15.07 2.59
CA PRO A 60 11.74 16.47 2.47
C PRO A 60 10.67 17.50 2.85
N LEU A 61 9.45 17.05 3.15
CA LEU A 61 8.29 17.87 3.50
C LEU A 61 7.85 17.68 4.96
N ASP A 62 8.64 16.98 5.77
CA ASP A 62 8.36 16.72 7.19
C ASP A 62 6.96 16.10 7.43
N ILE A 63 6.46 15.30 6.49
CA ILE A 63 5.18 14.61 6.62
C ILE A 63 5.35 13.47 7.64
N PRO A 64 4.47 13.36 8.66
CA PRO A 64 4.56 12.35 9.70
C PRO A 64 4.10 10.96 9.21
N LEU A 65 4.80 10.41 8.21
CA LEU A 65 4.46 9.15 7.55
C LEU A 65 4.48 7.96 8.50
N ARG A 66 5.24 8.02 9.59
CA ARG A 66 5.29 6.95 10.59
C ARG A 66 3.99 6.86 11.37
N PHE A 67 3.28 7.96 11.58
CA PHE A 67 2.06 8.00 12.38
C PHE A 67 1.00 7.02 11.88
N LEU A 68 0.71 7.05 10.58
CA LEU A 68 -0.26 6.15 9.96
C LEU A 68 0.23 4.70 9.94
N ASN A 69 1.49 4.46 9.57
CA ASN A 69 2.03 3.10 9.48
C ASN A 69 2.08 2.41 10.85
N LYS A 70 2.43 3.14 11.91
CA LYS A 70 2.45 2.62 13.28
C LYS A 70 1.05 2.32 13.80
N LYS A 71 0.05 3.10 13.40
CA LYS A 71 -1.35 2.77 13.69
C LYS A 71 -1.75 1.46 13.02
N LEU A 72 -1.39 1.24 11.76
CA LEU A 72 -1.70 0.00 11.05
C LEU A 72 -0.94 -1.22 11.60
N GLU A 73 0.30 -1.05 12.03
CA GLU A 73 1.06 -2.08 12.75
C GLU A 73 0.34 -2.47 14.06
N LYS A 74 -0.15 -1.49 14.82
CA LYS A 74 -0.93 -1.74 16.02
C LYS A 74 -2.19 -2.55 15.72
N GLU A 75 -2.96 -2.18 14.69
CA GLU A 75 -4.14 -2.94 14.27
C GLU A 75 -3.79 -4.38 13.84
N ALA A 76 -2.70 -4.55 13.09
CA ALA A 76 -2.21 -5.87 12.68
C ALA A 76 -1.93 -6.77 13.88
N LYS A 77 -1.33 -6.23 14.95
CA LYS A 77 -1.06 -6.96 16.18
C LYS A 77 -2.32 -7.23 17.00
N GLU A 78 -3.16 -6.21 17.22
CA GLU A 78 -4.33 -6.32 18.11
C GLU A 78 -5.44 -7.20 17.52
N LEU A 79 -5.68 -7.11 16.21
CA LEU A 79 -6.76 -7.86 15.55
C LEU A 79 -6.31 -9.24 15.07
N PHE A 80 -5.09 -9.35 14.54
CA PHE A 80 -4.65 -10.58 13.87
C PHE A 80 -3.50 -11.29 14.59
N GLY A 81 -3.01 -10.74 15.70
CA GLY A 81 -1.82 -11.27 16.40
C GLY A 81 -0.57 -11.25 15.53
N TYR A 82 -0.53 -10.40 14.51
CA TYR A 82 0.50 -10.43 13.48
C TYR A 82 1.69 -9.53 13.88
N GLU A 83 2.89 -10.10 13.95
CA GLU A 83 4.14 -9.37 14.19
C GLU A 83 5.07 -9.39 12.98
N VAL A 84 5.62 -8.24 12.66
CA VAL A 84 6.45 -7.98 11.48
C VAL A 84 7.91 -8.37 11.70
N GLY A 85 8.51 -9.01 10.69
CA GLY A 85 9.98 -9.09 10.56
C GLY A 85 10.68 -10.17 11.39
N PHE A 86 9.96 -10.97 12.17
CA PHE A 86 10.55 -12.04 12.99
C PHE A 86 10.65 -13.39 12.27
N ASP A 87 9.80 -13.66 11.28
CA ASP A 87 9.80 -14.91 10.51
C ASP A 87 9.64 -14.61 9.01
N ALA A 88 10.62 -15.03 8.21
CA ALA A 88 10.60 -14.85 6.76
C ALA A 88 9.67 -15.83 6.04
N ALA A 89 9.27 -16.93 6.70
CA ALA A 89 8.31 -17.90 6.18
C ALA A 89 6.86 -17.43 6.37
N LEU A 90 6.61 -16.46 7.25
CA LEU A 90 5.28 -15.94 7.51
C LEU A 90 4.76 -15.15 6.29
N PRO A 91 3.59 -15.49 5.73
CA PRO A 91 3.00 -14.73 4.63
C PRO A 91 2.57 -13.35 5.11
N ALA A 92 2.63 -12.35 4.22
CA ALA A 92 2.20 -11.00 4.59
C ALA A 92 0.72 -10.95 4.96
N LEU A 93 0.39 -10.18 6.00
CA LEU A 93 -0.96 -10.07 6.56
C LEU A 93 -2.05 -9.88 5.50
N VAL A 94 -1.94 -8.84 4.65
CA VAL A 94 -2.93 -8.53 3.60
C VAL A 94 -3.02 -9.55 2.47
N SER A 95 -2.12 -10.54 2.42
CA SER A 95 -2.14 -11.65 1.45
C SER A 95 -2.50 -12.99 2.08
N CYS A 96 -2.74 -13.03 3.38
CA CYS A 96 -3.08 -14.22 4.13
C CYS A 96 -4.50 -14.08 4.67
N PHE A 97 -5.29 -15.14 4.55
CA PHE A 97 -6.63 -15.22 5.14
C PHE A 97 -6.66 -16.43 6.06
N ARG A 98 -7.26 -16.26 7.24
CA ARG A 98 -7.49 -17.36 8.19
C ARG A 98 -8.96 -17.42 8.57
N ASP A 99 -9.49 -18.63 8.71
CA ASP A 99 -10.89 -18.83 9.09
C ASP A 99 -11.18 -18.30 10.51
N GLU A 100 -10.15 -18.18 11.36
CA GLU A 100 -10.27 -17.66 12.72
C GLU A 100 -10.09 -16.13 12.84
N ASP A 101 -9.89 -15.40 11.73
CA ASP A 101 -9.72 -13.95 11.76
C ASP A 101 -10.99 -13.26 12.29
N PRO A 102 -10.88 -12.12 13.01
CA PRO A 102 -12.06 -11.43 13.56
C PRO A 102 -13.05 -10.99 12.47
N GLN A 103 -14.33 -11.33 12.64
CA GLN A 103 -15.41 -11.00 11.70
C GLN A 103 -16.51 -10.09 12.29
N ASP A 104 -16.19 -9.34 13.35
CA ASP A 104 -17.14 -8.50 14.11
C ASP A 104 -17.89 -7.43 13.26
N PHE A 105 -17.42 -7.19 12.03
CA PHE A 105 -17.99 -6.26 11.06
C PHE A 105 -19.12 -6.86 10.22
N ILE A 106 -19.27 -8.18 10.14
CA ILE A 106 -20.38 -8.85 9.45
C ILE A 106 -21.49 -9.07 10.49
N ARG A 107 -22.58 -8.31 10.39
CA ARG A 107 -23.77 -8.42 11.25
C ARG A 107 -24.99 -8.83 10.46
#